data_AF-A0A6I8U3L7-F1
#
_entry.id   AF-A0A6I8U3L7-F1
#
_cell.length_a   1.000
_cell.length_b   1.000
_cell.length_c   1.000
_cell.angle_alpha   90.00
_cell.angle_beta   90.00
_cell.angle_gamma   90.00
#
_symmetry.space_group_name_H-M   'P 1'
#
loop_
_entity.id
_entity.type
_entity.pdbx_description
1 polymer ?
#
loop_
_entity_poly.entity_id
_entity_poly.type
_entity_poly.pdbx_seq_one_letter_code
_entity_poly.pdbx_strand_id
1 'polypeptide(L)'
;MFKAVPVCAGCGSWSGLTVSCSKCCKICCIACLNGSELLCRKCQNEPSDVSTTTGKTERPGQSVDLCPIHSKLYSIYCYNCNETICGTCVEPEQPHDSHYICSLNVVYRESVAKIEANLTAAGKLHAELQTHTAKYRRNLELLEKELSGGLGRIDALAESSRMHMSRSLTARKKSVEEKMEIPVLYGAVLENFRRKTDRLSKKEFMQQFAELSVESNELTKIPMDLELQEVEDVGCELISPYQLKKIINEGFSKAEIDKRVSFSLETTYGVQWDCHLTKANMLQIEPIPNDETIFQFIHELVVIIDHPDYSQSIRKVFQLDKANGSIFDVEEVTRIVDHGYCNKDGDLIICIGIRPANALIEKRLLKHLLEEMPQITQKLFSIIKGYVDEYYYSIQHYQIMPSVFRIDRIVECPKIYDVNSCSWRFKIIRYTRSTVGVHLKSSKSSATCRAFMEIKYNNNKAITRRCSLQYFGPKDYDRPLHTFDKLDELDNEDTLLLLRYGVRVLPDAPS
;
A
#
# COMPACT_ATOMS: atom_id res chain seq x y z
N MET A 1 -20.43 11.34 -53.27
CA MET A 1 -19.15 11.45 -52.53
C MET A 1 -18.72 12.91 -52.49
N PHE A 2 -18.90 13.59 -51.35
CA PHE A 2 -18.38 14.94 -51.16
C PHE A 2 -16.85 14.85 -51.06
N LYS A 3 -16.13 15.34 -52.07
CA LYS A 3 -14.67 15.46 -51.99
C LYS A 3 -14.36 16.54 -50.95
N ALA A 4 -13.66 16.16 -49.88
CA ALA A 4 -13.16 17.11 -48.89
C ALA A 4 -12.27 18.13 -49.61
N VAL A 5 -12.72 19.38 -49.63
CA VAL A 5 -11.92 20.50 -50.13
C VAL A 5 -10.84 20.78 -49.08
N PRO A 6 -9.55 20.95 -49.43
CA PRO A 6 -8.53 21.29 -48.45
C PRO A 6 -8.85 22.65 -47.83
N VAL A 7 -9.22 22.63 -46.55
CA VAL A 7 -9.54 23.81 -45.75
C VAL A 7 -8.36 24.12 -44.84
N CYS A 8 -7.96 25.38 -44.74
CA CYS A 8 -6.89 25.80 -43.84
C CYS A 8 -7.26 25.47 -42.38
N ALA A 9 -6.40 24.72 -41.70
CA ALA A 9 -6.58 24.34 -40.30
C ALA A 9 -6.50 25.52 -39.30
N GLY A 10 -5.94 26.66 -39.73
CA GLY A 10 -5.88 27.90 -38.95
C GLY A 10 -7.18 28.72 -39.01
N CYS A 11 -7.58 29.16 -40.20
CA CYS A 11 -8.74 30.06 -40.38
C CYS A 11 -10.03 29.37 -40.86
N GLY A 12 -10.01 28.07 -41.17
CA GLY A 12 -11.19 27.37 -41.69
C GLY A 12 -11.61 27.82 -43.09
N SER A 13 -10.79 28.62 -43.78
CA SER A 13 -11.09 29.17 -45.10
C SER A 13 -10.45 28.33 -46.20
N TRP A 14 -11.08 28.34 -47.37
CA TRP A 14 -10.47 27.86 -48.61
C TRP A 14 -9.43 28.85 -49.10
N SER A 15 -8.29 28.35 -49.57
CA SER A 15 -7.20 29.16 -50.13
C SER A 15 -6.63 28.45 -51.35
N GLY A 16 -6.39 29.19 -52.43
CA GLY A 16 -5.73 28.69 -53.64
C GLY A 16 -4.21 28.49 -53.49
N LEU A 17 -3.67 28.73 -52.31
CA LEU A 17 -2.26 28.52 -51.94
C LEU A 17 -2.24 27.93 -50.52
N THR A 18 -1.76 26.70 -50.39
CA THR A 18 -1.75 25.98 -49.12
C THR A 18 -0.42 25.27 -48.87
N VAL A 19 -0.01 25.24 -47.61
CA VAL A 19 1.25 24.65 -47.14
C VAL A 19 0.94 23.60 -46.07
N SER A 20 1.65 22.48 -46.09
CA SER A 20 1.51 21.45 -45.05
C SER A 20 2.59 21.62 -43.98
N CYS A 21 2.20 21.50 -42.70
CA CYS A 21 3.18 21.48 -41.61
C CYS A 21 3.86 20.10 -41.54
N SER A 22 5.18 20.03 -41.53
CA SER A 22 5.94 18.76 -41.46
C SER A 22 5.73 17.93 -40.21
N LYS A 23 5.43 18.58 -39.08
CA LYS A 23 5.29 17.87 -37.79
C LYS A 23 3.88 17.36 -37.52
N CYS A 24 2.86 18.10 -37.95
CA CYS A 24 1.46 17.74 -37.68
C CYS A 24 0.63 17.45 -38.94
N CYS A 25 1.23 17.53 -40.12
CA CYS A 25 0.66 17.24 -41.44
C CYS A 25 -0.64 18.00 -41.76
N LYS A 26 -0.89 19.12 -41.07
CA LYS A 26 -2.06 19.97 -41.30
C LYS A 26 -1.82 20.97 -42.40
N ILE A 27 -2.85 21.20 -43.21
CA ILE A 27 -2.88 22.16 -44.31
C ILE A 27 -3.20 23.55 -43.76
N CYS A 28 -2.40 24.57 -44.09
CA CYS A 28 -2.60 25.98 -43.71
C CYS A 28 -2.54 26.88 -44.96
N CYS A 29 -3.31 27.97 -44.97
CA CYS A 29 -3.17 28.99 -46.02
C CYS A 29 -1.96 29.90 -45.76
N ILE A 30 -1.42 30.49 -46.82
CA ILE A 30 -0.28 31.41 -46.74
C ILE A 30 -0.58 32.64 -45.87
N ALA A 31 -1.82 33.14 -45.88
CA ALA A 31 -2.23 34.24 -45.01
C ALA A 31 -2.14 33.88 -43.51
N CYS A 32 -2.35 32.62 -43.14
CA CYS A 32 -2.14 32.14 -41.77
C CYS A 32 -0.67 31.87 -41.44
N LEU A 33 0.22 31.91 -42.43
CA LEU A 33 1.68 31.78 -42.29
C LEU A 33 2.40 33.14 -42.32
N ASN A 34 1.77 34.22 -42.81
CA ASN A 34 2.33 35.58 -42.83
C ASN A 34 2.25 36.29 -41.46
N GLY A 35 2.97 35.75 -40.47
CA GLY A 35 3.65 36.53 -39.45
C GLY A 35 5.14 36.23 -39.58
N SER A 36 6.01 37.15 -39.20
CA SER A 36 7.48 37.18 -39.39
C SER A 36 8.29 35.90 -39.08
N GLU A 37 7.67 34.87 -38.51
CA GLU A 37 8.23 33.55 -38.31
C GLU A 37 7.24 32.53 -38.88
N LEU A 38 7.61 31.86 -39.98
CA LEU A 38 6.83 30.83 -40.66
C LEU A 38 6.60 29.64 -39.71
N LEU A 39 5.71 29.76 -38.73
CA LEU A 39 5.51 28.75 -37.69
C LEU A 39 4.07 28.25 -37.73
N CYS A 40 3.90 26.94 -37.73
CA CYS A 40 2.57 26.34 -37.57
C CYS A 40 1.96 26.77 -36.23
N ARG A 41 0.86 27.52 -36.24
CA ARG A 41 0.19 28.02 -35.00
C ARG A 41 -0.10 26.95 -33.95
N LYS A 42 -0.22 25.68 -34.34
CA LYS A 42 -0.55 24.58 -33.42
C LYS A 42 0.68 23.94 -32.75
N CYS A 43 1.85 24.02 -33.39
CA CYS A 43 3.06 23.35 -32.89
C CYS A 43 4.34 24.17 -32.98
N GLN A 44 4.25 25.45 -33.37
CA GLN A 44 5.36 26.41 -33.45
C GLN A 44 6.60 25.88 -34.20
N ASN A 45 6.41 25.24 -35.36
CA ASN A 45 7.53 24.70 -36.17
C ASN A 45 7.45 25.19 -37.61
N GLU A 46 8.62 25.24 -38.28
CA GLU A 46 8.77 25.67 -39.67
C GLU A 46 8.05 24.73 -40.65
N PRO A 47 7.38 25.26 -41.70
CA PRO A 47 6.78 24.46 -42.76
C PRO A 47 7.86 23.83 -43.63
N SER A 48 7.56 22.69 -44.24
CA SER A 48 8.51 21.93 -45.07
C SER A 48 8.07 21.89 -46.52
N ASP A 49 7.94 23.09 -47.10
CA ASP A 49 7.76 23.38 -48.53
C ASP A 49 6.43 24.06 -48.89
N VAL A 50 6.56 25.15 -49.65
CA VAL A 50 5.44 25.93 -50.20
C VAL A 50 4.97 25.24 -51.49
N SER A 51 3.83 24.56 -51.44
CA SER A 51 3.19 24.01 -52.65
C SER A 51 2.15 25.00 -53.22
N THR A 52 2.40 25.47 -54.44
CA THR A 52 1.48 26.25 -55.26
C THR A 52 0.43 25.32 -55.89
N THR A 53 -0.65 25.02 -55.19
CA THR A 53 -1.82 24.34 -55.79
C THR A 53 -2.83 25.39 -56.24
N THR A 54 -2.63 25.96 -57.44
CA THR A 54 -3.60 26.88 -58.05
C THR A 54 -4.97 26.21 -58.17
N GLY A 55 -5.88 26.57 -57.26
CA GLY A 55 -7.28 26.15 -57.30
C GLY A 55 -8.01 26.81 -58.46
N LYS A 56 -7.90 26.22 -59.65
CA LYS A 56 -8.91 26.34 -60.70
C LYS A 56 -9.69 25.04 -60.75
N THR A 57 -11.01 25.15 -60.71
CA THR A 57 -11.95 24.08 -61.03
C THR A 57 -11.71 23.56 -62.43
N GLU A 58 -11.01 22.43 -62.57
CA GLU A 58 -10.97 21.66 -63.80
C GLU A 58 -11.31 20.18 -63.51
N ARG A 59 -12.29 19.68 -64.25
CA ARG A 59 -12.53 18.24 -64.47
C ARG A 59 -11.78 17.85 -65.76
N PRO A 60 -11.55 16.54 -65.98
CA PRO A 60 -10.25 15.95 -66.29
C PRO A 60 -9.67 16.38 -67.64
N GLY A 61 -8.58 17.13 -67.57
CA GLY A 61 -7.55 17.27 -68.60
C GLY A 61 -6.30 17.67 -67.83
N GLN A 62 -5.26 16.84 -67.86
CA GLN A 62 -4.04 17.02 -67.07
C GLN A 62 -3.52 18.47 -67.21
N SER A 63 -3.40 19.20 -66.10
CA SER A 63 -2.41 20.28 -66.04
C SER A 63 -1.06 19.61 -66.25
N VAL A 64 -0.56 19.67 -67.48
CA VAL A 64 0.67 19.00 -67.83
C VAL A 64 1.79 19.79 -67.19
N ASP A 65 2.31 19.30 -66.06
CA ASP A 65 3.54 19.84 -65.49
C ASP A 65 4.66 19.62 -66.50
N LEU A 66 5.12 20.73 -67.09
CA LEU A 66 6.21 20.75 -68.06
C LEU A 66 7.51 21.15 -67.36
N CYS A 67 8.62 20.58 -67.84
CA CYS A 67 9.95 20.97 -67.41
C CYS A 67 10.19 22.46 -67.72
N PRO A 68 10.67 23.26 -66.75
CA PRO A 68 10.86 24.69 -66.93
C PRO A 68 11.95 25.04 -67.94
N ILE A 69 12.92 24.14 -68.16
CA ILE A 69 14.05 24.36 -69.06
C ILE A 69 13.67 24.02 -70.50
N HIS A 70 12.99 22.90 -70.71
CA HIS A 70 12.76 22.34 -72.06
C HIS A 70 11.28 22.35 -72.48
N SER A 71 10.36 22.79 -71.62
CA SER A 71 8.90 22.78 -71.85
C SER A 71 8.35 21.42 -72.31
N LYS A 72 8.98 20.32 -71.85
CA LYS A 72 8.59 18.93 -72.14
C LYS A 72 8.02 18.24 -70.90
N LEU A 73 7.20 17.23 -71.13
CA LEU A 73 6.61 16.38 -70.10
C LEU A 73 7.68 15.75 -69.18
N TYR A 74 7.43 15.77 -67.87
CA TYR A 74 8.19 14.98 -66.92
C TYR A 74 7.96 13.48 -67.17
N SER A 75 9.05 12.74 -67.34
CA SER A 75 8.99 11.30 -67.62
C SER A 75 10.03 10.49 -66.83
N ILE A 76 10.99 11.17 -66.20
CA ILE A 76 12.15 10.58 -65.54
C ILE A 76 12.25 11.14 -64.11
N TYR A 77 12.68 10.32 -63.18
CA TYR A 77 13.08 10.71 -61.82
C TYR A 77 14.60 10.60 -61.69
N CYS A 78 15.22 11.66 -61.18
CA CYS A 78 16.66 11.68 -60.90
C CYS A 78 16.90 11.39 -59.42
N TYR A 79 17.58 10.29 -59.09
CA TYR A 79 17.87 9.93 -57.71
C TYR A 79 18.92 10.84 -57.07
N ASN A 80 19.90 11.29 -57.85
CA ASN A 80 20.95 12.18 -57.35
C ASN A 80 20.40 13.54 -56.92
N CYS A 81 19.42 14.06 -57.67
CA CYS A 81 18.83 15.37 -57.43
C CYS A 81 17.50 15.31 -56.65
N ASN A 82 16.94 14.10 -56.49
CA ASN A 82 15.67 13.84 -55.81
C ASN A 82 14.49 14.63 -56.40
N GLU A 83 14.42 14.72 -57.73
CA GLU A 83 13.44 15.53 -58.45
C GLU A 83 13.01 14.91 -59.79
N THR A 84 11.85 15.34 -60.28
CA THR A 84 11.27 14.90 -61.56
C THR A 84 11.78 15.75 -62.69
N ILE A 85 12.26 15.12 -63.78
CA ILE A 85 12.86 15.79 -64.94
C ILE A 85 12.25 15.28 -66.26
N CYS A 86 12.40 16.05 -67.34
CA CYS A 86 12.00 15.60 -68.68
C CYS A 86 13.12 14.80 -69.35
N GLY A 87 12.80 14.07 -70.43
CA GLY A 87 13.77 13.25 -71.17
C GLY A 87 15.00 14.00 -71.69
N THR A 88 14.86 15.29 -72.00
CA THR A 88 15.94 16.11 -72.55
C THR A 88 16.91 16.63 -71.48
N CYS A 89 16.56 16.56 -70.19
CA CYS A 89 17.46 16.95 -69.11
C CYS A 89 18.66 16.01 -68.93
N VAL A 90 18.64 14.84 -69.58
CA VAL A 90 19.61 13.74 -69.43
C VAL A 90 20.45 13.53 -70.70
N GLU A 91 20.24 14.34 -71.74
CA GLU A 91 21.06 14.30 -72.95
C GLU A 91 22.50 14.78 -72.66
N PRO A 92 23.50 14.43 -73.49
CA PRO A 92 24.87 14.88 -73.30
C PRO A 92 24.96 16.41 -73.16
N GLU A 93 25.80 16.88 -72.23
CA GLU A 93 25.98 18.31 -71.92
C GLU A 93 24.78 18.97 -71.18
N GLN A 94 23.79 18.20 -70.74
CA GLN A 94 22.67 18.69 -69.92
C GLN A 94 22.91 18.51 -68.41
N PRO A 95 22.12 19.17 -67.55
CA PRO A 95 22.41 19.23 -66.11
C PRO A 95 22.38 17.89 -65.37
N HIS A 96 21.68 16.89 -65.92
CA HIS A 96 21.58 15.54 -65.33
C HIS A 96 22.29 14.50 -66.19
N ASP A 97 23.22 14.92 -67.06
CA ASP A 97 24.13 14.02 -67.76
C ASP A 97 24.87 13.15 -66.73
N SER A 98 24.93 11.84 -66.97
CA SER A 98 25.56 10.85 -66.11
C SER A 98 24.96 10.67 -64.70
N HIS A 99 23.77 11.22 -64.40
CA HIS A 99 23.08 10.96 -63.13
C HIS A 99 22.34 9.61 -63.11
N TYR A 100 22.13 9.04 -61.92
CA TYR A 100 21.32 7.83 -61.77
C TYR A 100 19.83 8.17 -61.87
N ILE A 101 19.18 7.64 -62.90
CA ILE A 101 17.81 7.96 -63.27
C ILE A 101 16.93 6.71 -63.41
N CYS A 102 15.63 6.87 -63.22
CA CYS A 102 14.63 5.84 -63.48
C CYS A 102 13.35 6.45 -64.05
N SER A 103 12.49 5.62 -64.64
CA SER A 103 11.17 6.07 -65.13
C SER A 103 10.34 6.59 -63.96
N LEU A 104 9.77 7.79 -64.13
CA LEU A 104 8.90 8.41 -63.13
C LEU A 104 7.74 7.50 -62.72
N ASN A 105 7.15 6.79 -63.69
CA ASN A 105 6.04 5.87 -63.41
C ASN A 105 6.44 4.67 -62.54
N VAL A 106 7.68 4.20 -62.68
CA VAL A 106 8.21 3.09 -61.88
C VAL A 106 8.46 3.56 -60.45
N VAL A 107 9.20 4.66 -60.29
CA VAL A 107 9.48 5.26 -58.97
C VAL A 107 8.19 5.66 -58.25
N TYR A 108 7.21 6.21 -58.98
CA TYR A 108 5.90 6.54 -58.43
C TYR A 108 5.18 5.29 -57.89
N ARG A 109 5.08 4.22 -58.68
CA ARG A 109 4.42 2.98 -58.24
C ARG A 109 5.09 2.35 -57.03
N GLU A 110 6.42 2.28 -57.03
CA GLU A 110 7.20 1.75 -55.90
C GLU A 110 7.03 2.61 -54.64
N SER A 111 7.06 3.94 -54.80
CA SER A 111 6.90 4.88 -53.69
C SER A 111 5.50 4.82 -53.09
N VAL A 112 4.46 4.75 -53.93
CA VAL A 112 3.07 4.57 -53.49
C VAL A 112 2.91 3.24 -52.76
N ALA A 113 3.41 2.14 -53.33
CA ALA A 113 3.35 0.83 -52.69
C ALA A 113 4.05 0.81 -51.32
N LYS A 114 5.21 1.48 -51.20
CA LYS A 114 5.93 1.62 -49.92
C LYS A 114 5.15 2.45 -48.90
N ILE A 115 4.51 3.54 -49.33
CA ILE A 115 3.66 4.37 -48.47
C ILE A 115 2.41 3.58 -48.03
N GLU A 116 1.74 2.87 -48.94
CA GLU A 116 0.58 2.04 -48.63
C GLU A 116 0.92 0.91 -47.65
N ALA A 117 2.09 0.27 -47.79
CA ALA A 117 2.57 -0.72 -46.85
C ALA A 117 2.80 -0.11 -45.44
N ASN A 118 3.43 1.07 -45.38
CA ASN A 118 3.64 1.79 -44.12
C ASN A 118 2.30 2.21 -43.47
N LEU A 119 1.34 2.70 -44.26
CA LEU A 119 0.01 3.06 -43.77
C LEU A 119 -0.76 1.84 -43.27
N THR A 120 -0.64 0.70 -43.95
CA THR A 120 -1.24 -0.57 -43.51
C THR A 120 -0.65 -1.02 -42.17
N ALA A 121 0.68 -0.93 -42.00
CA ALA A 121 1.34 -1.23 -40.74
C ALA A 121 0.90 -0.28 -39.61
N ALA A 122 0.81 1.03 -39.89
CA ALA A 122 0.32 2.03 -38.95
C ALA A 122 -1.14 1.78 -38.54
N GLY A 123 -2.00 1.36 -39.48
CA GLY A 123 -3.38 0.96 -39.22
C GLY A 123 -3.49 -0.23 -38.27
N LYS A 124 -2.64 -1.25 -38.45
CA LYS A 124 -2.56 -2.41 -37.52
C LYS A 124 -2.14 -1.98 -36.12
N LEU A 125 -1.11 -1.15 -36.00
CA LEU A 125 -0.65 -0.61 -34.72
C LEU A 125 -1.75 0.21 -34.02
N HIS A 126 -2.51 1.02 -34.78
CA HIS A 126 -3.63 1.78 -34.22
C HIS A 126 -4.71 0.86 -33.64
N ALA A 127 -5.08 -0.20 -34.34
CA ALA A 127 -6.04 -1.19 -33.85
C ALA A 127 -5.54 -1.88 -32.56
N GLU A 128 -4.26 -2.27 -32.51
CA GLU A 128 -3.65 -2.82 -31.29
C GLU A 128 -3.72 -1.82 -30.12
N LEU A 129 -3.37 -0.55 -30.33
CA LEU A 129 -3.46 0.50 -29.30
C LEU A 129 -4.89 0.72 -28.79
N GLN A 130 -5.90 0.62 -29.66
CA GLN A 130 -7.29 0.69 -29.23
C GLN A 130 -7.67 -0.49 -28.31
N THR A 131 -7.23 -1.71 -28.63
CA THR A 131 -7.47 -2.87 -27.75
C THR A 131 -6.77 -2.71 -26.39
N HIS A 132 -5.55 -2.17 -26.37
CA HIS A 132 -4.84 -1.87 -25.13
C HIS A 132 -5.56 -0.81 -24.29
N THR A 133 -6.15 0.21 -24.93
CA THR A 133 -6.92 1.25 -24.23
C THR A 133 -8.11 0.65 -23.47
N ALA A 134 -8.83 -0.30 -24.07
CA ALA A 134 -9.92 -1.01 -23.40
C ALA A 134 -9.42 -1.85 -22.21
N LYS A 135 -8.29 -2.55 -22.37
CA LYS A 135 -7.65 -3.31 -21.29
C LYS A 135 -7.22 -2.42 -20.11
N TYR A 136 -6.63 -1.26 -20.39
CA TYR A 136 -6.22 -0.31 -19.34
C TYR A 136 -7.42 0.27 -18.60
N ARG A 137 -8.50 0.63 -19.31
CA ARG A 137 -9.74 1.08 -18.67
C ARG A 137 -10.29 0.02 -17.72
N ARG A 138 -10.37 -1.22 -18.17
CA ARG A 138 -10.84 -2.33 -17.34
C ARG A 138 -9.94 -2.58 -16.12
N ASN A 139 -8.63 -2.46 -16.28
CA ASN A 139 -7.69 -2.62 -15.17
C ASN A 139 -7.88 -1.51 -14.13
N LEU A 140 -8.07 -0.27 -14.56
CA LEU A 140 -8.36 0.85 -13.65
C LEU A 140 -9.61 0.58 -12.81
N GLU A 141 -10.72 0.17 -13.44
CA GLU A 141 -11.96 -0.20 -12.73
C GLU A 141 -11.73 -1.31 -11.69
N LEU A 142 -10.89 -2.31 -12.00
CA LEU A 142 -10.58 -3.39 -11.07
C LEU A 142 -9.73 -2.90 -9.89
N LEU A 143 -8.75 -2.03 -10.14
CA LEU A 143 -7.93 -1.43 -9.08
C LEU A 143 -8.77 -0.56 -8.14
N GLU A 144 -9.68 0.24 -8.69
CA GLU A 144 -10.62 1.05 -7.90
C GLU A 144 -11.56 0.17 -7.06
N LYS A 145 -12.06 -0.94 -7.64
CA LYS A 145 -12.88 -1.92 -6.92
C LYS A 145 -12.11 -2.59 -5.78
N GLU A 146 -10.86 -3.00 -6.01
CA GLU A 146 -10.03 -3.61 -4.97
C GLU A 146 -9.70 -2.62 -3.84
N LEU A 147 -9.43 -1.35 -4.19
CA LEU A 147 -9.24 -0.29 -3.20
C LEU A 147 -10.51 -0.11 -2.33
N SER A 148 -11.67 0.05 -2.97
CA SER A 148 -12.95 0.18 -2.28
C SER A 148 -13.27 -1.03 -1.40
N GLY A 149 -13.06 -2.25 -1.92
CA GLY A 149 -13.24 -3.49 -1.17
C GLY A 149 -12.27 -3.62 0.00
N GLY A 150 -11.02 -3.17 -0.15
CA GLY A 150 -10.02 -3.12 0.92
C GLY A 150 -10.43 -2.18 2.05
N LEU A 151 -10.84 -0.95 1.72
CA LEU A 151 -11.34 0.02 2.69
C LEU A 151 -12.59 -0.50 3.42
N GLY A 152 -13.56 -1.05 2.69
CA GLY A 152 -14.76 -1.63 3.30
C GLY A 152 -14.47 -2.78 4.28
N ARG A 153 -13.42 -3.60 4.04
CA ARG A 153 -12.99 -4.62 5.00
C ARG A 153 -12.40 -4.02 6.28
N ILE A 154 -11.64 -2.93 6.17
CA ILE A 154 -11.09 -2.21 7.33
C ILE A 154 -12.23 -1.61 8.16
N ASP A 155 -13.19 -0.96 7.51
CA ASP A 155 -14.34 -0.35 8.18
C ASP A 155 -15.20 -1.41 8.89
N ALA A 156 -15.43 -2.56 8.26
CA ALA A 156 -16.16 -3.66 8.87
C ALA A 156 -15.46 -4.22 10.13
N LEU A 157 -14.13 -4.33 10.11
CA LEU A 157 -13.35 -4.77 11.27
C LEU A 157 -13.40 -3.74 12.41
N ALA A 158 -13.26 -2.45 12.08
CA ALA A 158 -13.37 -1.37 13.05
C ALA A 158 -14.78 -1.31 13.67
N GLU A 159 -15.83 -1.46 12.87
CA GLU A 159 -17.22 -1.50 13.33
C GLU A 159 -17.48 -2.72 14.23
N SER A 160 -17.03 -3.91 13.83
CA SER A 160 -17.14 -5.12 14.64
C SER A 160 -16.49 -4.94 16.01
N SER A 161 -15.28 -4.37 16.05
CA SER A 161 -14.55 -4.10 17.29
C SER A 161 -15.28 -3.08 18.17
N ARG A 162 -15.80 -2.00 17.60
CA ARG A 162 -16.62 -1.00 18.33
C ARG A 162 -17.88 -1.63 18.92
N MET A 163 -18.59 -2.45 18.14
CA MET A 163 -19.79 -3.14 18.59
C MET A 163 -19.51 -4.13 19.71
N HIS A 164 -18.38 -4.86 19.65
CA HIS A 164 -17.95 -5.74 20.73
C HIS A 164 -17.70 -4.96 22.03
N MET A 165 -16.91 -3.88 21.97
CA MET A 165 -16.66 -3.03 23.14
C MET A 165 -17.95 -2.45 23.73
N SER A 166 -18.84 -1.93 22.87
CA SER A 166 -20.12 -1.36 23.28
C SER A 166 -21.01 -2.40 23.97
N ARG A 167 -21.14 -3.61 23.41
CA ARG A 167 -21.91 -4.70 24.02
C ARG A 167 -21.35 -5.12 25.37
N SER A 168 -20.03 -5.31 25.46
CA SER A 168 -19.36 -5.69 26.70
C SER A 168 -19.51 -4.63 27.79
N LEU A 169 -19.33 -3.35 27.45
CA LEU A 169 -19.55 -2.24 28.38
C LEU A 169 -21.02 -2.11 28.79
N THR A 170 -21.96 -2.29 27.87
CA THR A 170 -23.40 -2.22 28.17
C THR A 170 -23.82 -3.34 29.11
N ALA A 171 -23.34 -4.57 28.89
CA ALA A 171 -23.62 -5.70 29.77
C ALA A 171 -23.05 -5.49 31.19
N ARG A 172 -21.81 -4.99 31.30
CA ARG A 172 -21.21 -4.63 32.58
C ARG A 172 -21.96 -3.49 33.27
N LYS A 173 -22.33 -2.44 32.53
CA LYS A 173 -23.14 -1.32 33.05
C LYS A 173 -24.45 -1.83 33.65
N LYS A 174 -25.17 -2.70 32.92
CA LYS A 174 -26.41 -3.30 33.39
C LYS A 174 -26.21 -4.11 34.67
N SER A 175 -25.15 -4.92 34.75
CA SER A 175 -24.77 -5.66 35.96
C SER A 175 -24.53 -4.73 37.15
N VAL A 176 -23.83 -3.60 36.95
CA VAL A 176 -23.62 -2.59 38.00
C VAL A 176 -24.93 -1.92 38.41
N GLU A 177 -25.79 -1.55 37.44
CA GLU A 177 -27.12 -0.98 37.72
C GLU A 177 -28.00 -1.95 38.53
N GLU A 178 -28.02 -3.24 38.18
CA GLU A 178 -28.72 -4.28 38.94
C GLU A 178 -28.16 -4.39 40.38
N LYS A 179 -26.83 -4.35 40.54
CA LYS A 179 -26.19 -4.33 41.87
C LYS A 179 -26.54 -3.07 42.67
N MET A 180 -26.73 -1.91 42.03
CA MET A 180 -27.14 -0.66 42.69
C MET A 180 -28.56 -0.72 43.25
N GLU A 181 -29.44 -1.56 42.71
CA GLU A 181 -30.82 -1.71 43.22
C GLU A 181 -30.89 -2.57 44.49
N ILE A 182 -29.88 -3.42 44.74
CA ILE A 182 -29.87 -4.36 45.87
C ILE A 182 -30.05 -3.64 47.23
N PRO A 183 -29.30 -2.58 47.57
CA PRO A 183 -29.49 -1.89 48.86
C PRO A 183 -30.88 -1.27 49.02
N VAL A 184 -31.49 -0.81 47.92
CA VAL A 184 -32.85 -0.21 47.94
C VAL A 184 -33.89 -1.27 48.24
N LEU A 185 -33.84 -2.41 47.53
CA LEU A 185 -34.75 -3.53 47.74
C LEU A 185 -34.60 -4.11 49.15
N TYR A 186 -33.35 -4.30 49.58
CA TYR A 186 -33.04 -4.81 50.92
C TYR A 186 -33.50 -3.83 52.02
N GLY A 187 -33.35 -2.52 51.82
CA GLY A 187 -33.92 -1.50 52.70
C GLY A 187 -35.44 -1.59 52.84
N ALA A 188 -36.16 -1.86 51.75
CA ALA A 188 -37.61 -2.07 51.78
C ALA A 188 -38.02 -3.34 52.55
N VAL A 189 -37.23 -4.42 52.43
CA VAL A 189 -37.44 -5.66 53.21
C VAL A 189 -37.26 -5.41 54.71
N LEU A 190 -36.19 -4.71 55.10
CA LEU A 190 -35.93 -4.33 56.49
C LEU A 190 -37.06 -3.49 57.08
N GLU A 191 -37.54 -2.49 56.33
CA GLU A 191 -38.62 -1.61 56.75
C GLU A 191 -39.96 -2.37 56.88
N ASN A 192 -40.26 -3.29 55.96
CA ASN A 192 -41.43 -4.15 56.07
C ASN A 192 -41.35 -5.09 57.28
N PHE A 193 -40.18 -5.67 57.56
CA PHE A 193 -39.97 -6.51 58.73
C PHE A 193 -40.16 -5.71 60.04
N ARG A 194 -39.62 -4.48 60.12
CA ARG A 194 -39.85 -3.55 61.24
C ARG A 194 -41.34 -3.24 61.43
N ARG A 195 -42.06 -2.89 60.37
CA ARG A 195 -43.50 -2.64 60.44
C ARG A 195 -44.30 -3.87 60.86
N LYS A 196 -43.89 -5.07 60.41
CA LYS A 196 -44.48 -6.35 60.83
C LYS A 196 -44.32 -6.53 62.33
N THR A 197 -43.12 -6.31 62.88
CA THR A 197 -42.87 -6.42 64.33
C THR A 197 -43.61 -5.37 65.15
N ASP A 198 -43.67 -4.12 64.68
CA ASP A 198 -44.30 -3.01 65.40
C ASP A 198 -45.83 -3.13 65.51
N ARG A 199 -46.46 -3.84 64.57
CA ARG A 199 -47.92 -4.05 64.54
C ARG A 199 -48.40 -5.20 65.43
N LEU A 200 -47.50 -6.06 65.92
CA LEU A 200 -47.86 -7.18 66.77
C LEU A 200 -48.08 -6.70 68.20
N SER A 201 -49.16 -7.16 68.83
CA SER A 201 -49.28 -7.03 70.28
C SER A 201 -48.23 -7.87 71.00
N LYS A 202 -47.95 -7.56 72.27
CA LYS A 202 -46.97 -8.31 73.08
C LYS A 202 -47.23 -9.82 73.10
N LYS A 203 -48.50 -10.25 73.10
CA LYS A 203 -48.87 -11.67 73.09
C LYS A 203 -48.56 -12.32 71.74
N GLU A 204 -48.92 -11.67 70.63
CA GLU A 204 -48.70 -12.17 69.28
C GLU A 204 -47.22 -12.22 68.92
N PHE A 205 -46.45 -11.22 69.36
CA PHE A 205 -45.00 -11.20 69.22
C PHE A 205 -44.34 -12.40 69.91
N MET A 206 -44.69 -12.67 71.17
CA MET A 206 -44.12 -13.80 71.91
C MET A 206 -44.52 -15.16 71.33
N GLN A 207 -45.69 -15.27 70.70
CA GLN A 207 -46.12 -16.48 69.99
C GLN A 207 -45.32 -16.73 68.70
N GLN A 208 -44.89 -15.67 68.01
CA GLN A 208 -44.15 -15.73 66.73
C GLN A 208 -42.63 -15.52 66.91
N PHE A 209 -42.13 -15.35 68.14
CA PHE A 209 -40.75 -14.93 68.42
C PHE A 209 -39.71 -15.86 67.80
N ALA A 210 -39.91 -17.17 67.84
CA ALA A 210 -38.99 -18.13 67.27
C ALA A 210 -38.83 -17.94 65.75
N GLU A 211 -39.94 -17.71 65.03
CA GLU A 211 -39.94 -17.47 63.59
C GLU A 211 -39.36 -16.09 63.24
N LEU A 212 -39.75 -15.04 63.96
CA LEU A 212 -39.22 -13.69 63.78
C LEU A 212 -37.71 -13.61 64.06
N SER A 213 -37.22 -14.37 65.04
CA SER A 213 -35.80 -14.46 65.36
C SER A 213 -35.00 -15.10 64.23
N VAL A 214 -35.52 -16.19 63.63
CA VAL A 214 -34.91 -16.81 62.44
C VAL A 214 -34.93 -15.85 61.25
N GLU A 215 -36.07 -15.23 60.95
CA GLU A 215 -36.21 -14.26 59.86
C GLU A 215 -35.26 -13.06 60.04
N SER A 216 -35.15 -12.53 61.27
CA SER A 216 -34.20 -11.46 61.61
C SER A 216 -32.74 -11.88 61.46
N ASN A 217 -32.39 -13.11 61.84
CA ASN A 217 -31.03 -13.62 61.69
C ASN A 217 -30.66 -13.81 60.21
N GLU A 218 -31.59 -14.26 59.36
CA GLU A 218 -31.36 -14.32 57.92
C GLU A 218 -31.18 -12.93 57.31
N LEU A 219 -31.89 -11.92 57.80
CA LEU A 219 -31.68 -10.53 57.37
C LEU A 219 -30.26 -10.05 57.70
N THR A 220 -29.62 -10.47 58.79
CA THR A 220 -28.24 -10.03 59.10
C THR A 220 -27.16 -10.59 58.16
N LYS A 221 -27.49 -11.57 57.33
CA LYS A 221 -26.56 -12.10 56.34
C LYS A 221 -26.59 -11.19 55.13
N ILE A 222 -25.42 -10.66 54.74
CA ILE A 222 -25.28 -9.88 53.51
C ILE A 222 -25.73 -10.78 52.35
N PRO A 223 -26.76 -10.39 51.57
CA PRO A 223 -27.42 -11.33 50.65
C PRO A 223 -26.51 -11.89 49.56
N MET A 224 -25.43 -11.18 49.20
CA MET A 224 -24.58 -11.51 48.07
C MET A 224 -23.20 -10.90 48.21
N ASP A 225 -22.28 -11.42 47.39
CA ASP A 225 -20.99 -10.82 47.13
C ASP A 225 -21.18 -9.46 46.43
N LEU A 226 -21.02 -8.39 47.21
CA LEU A 226 -21.09 -6.99 46.76
C LEU A 226 -19.72 -6.52 46.26
N GLU A 227 -18.80 -7.42 45.93
CA GLU A 227 -17.55 -7.08 45.26
C GLU A 227 -17.82 -6.15 44.07
N LEU A 228 -17.17 -4.99 44.13
CA LEU A 228 -17.24 -4.02 43.05
C LEU A 228 -16.65 -4.66 41.80
N GLN A 229 -17.38 -4.52 40.70
CA GLN A 229 -16.87 -4.96 39.41
C GLN A 229 -15.78 -3.97 39.00
N GLU A 230 -14.53 -4.43 38.98
CA GLU A 230 -13.38 -3.62 38.59
C GLU A 230 -13.65 -2.97 37.21
N VAL A 231 -13.27 -1.70 37.06
CA VAL A 231 -13.29 -0.98 35.77
C VAL A 231 -12.09 -1.43 34.94
N GLU A 232 -11.99 -2.74 34.75
CA GLU A 232 -10.98 -3.36 33.90
C GLU A 232 -11.19 -2.94 32.46
N ASP A 233 -10.08 -2.81 31.77
CA ASP A 233 -9.99 -2.49 30.37
C ASP A 233 -10.80 -3.45 29.49
N VAL A 234 -11.59 -2.89 28.57
CA VAL A 234 -12.41 -3.66 27.63
C VAL A 234 -11.61 -3.84 26.36
N GLY A 235 -10.86 -4.94 26.29
CA GLY A 235 -10.15 -5.34 25.09
C GLY A 235 -11.09 -5.64 23.91
N CYS A 236 -10.53 -5.62 22.71
CA CYS A 236 -11.15 -6.06 21.47
C CYS A 236 -10.09 -6.63 20.51
N GLU A 237 -10.50 -7.09 19.33
CA GLU A 237 -9.58 -7.65 18.34
C GLU A 237 -8.47 -6.67 17.88
N LEU A 238 -8.71 -5.36 17.99
CA LEU A 238 -7.75 -4.32 17.59
C LEU A 238 -6.91 -3.77 18.75
N ILE A 239 -7.33 -4.01 20.00
CA ILE A 239 -6.72 -3.47 21.20
C ILE A 239 -6.77 -4.54 22.28
N SER A 240 -5.62 -5.15 22.57
CA SER A 240 -5.50 -6.14 23.63
C SER A 240 -5.83 -5.54 25.00
N PRO A 241 -6.56 -6.27 25.86
CA PRO A 241 -6.82 -5.79 27.22
C PRO A 241 -5.53 -5.75 28.04
N TYR A 242 -5.43 -4.82 28.99
CA TYR A 242 -4.38 -4.88 30.00
C TYR A 242 -4.46 -6.16 30.82
N GLN A 243 -3.31 -6.80 31.02
CA GLN A 243 -3.15 -7.79 32.09
C GLN A 243 -2.65 -7.05 33.33
N LEU A 244 -3.56 -6.75 34.25
CA LEU A 244 -3.25 -6.03 35.47
C LEU A 244 -2.59 -6.96 36.49
N LYS A 245 -1.47 -6.52 37.06
CA LYS A 245 -0.79 -7.16 38.18
C LYS A 245 -0.94 -6.31 39.43
N LYS A 246 -1.51 -6.89 40.48
CA LYS A 246 -1.64 -6.28 41.80
C LYS A 246 -0.32 -6.39 42.57
N ILE A 247 0.15 -5.27 43.08
CA ILE A 247 1.38 -5.11 43.86
C ILE A 247 1.01 -4.49 45.21
N ILE A 248 1.58 -5.02 46.29
CA ILE A 248 1.43 -4.49 47.65
C ILE A 248 2.77 -3.91 48.06
N ASN A 249 2.80 -2.60 48.32
CA ASN A 249 3.96 -1.90 48.85
C ASN A 249 3.82 -1.79 50.37
N GLU A 250 4.41 -2.75 51.07
CA GLU A 250 4.29 -2.89 52.53
C GLU A 250 4.91 -1.71 53.28
N GLY A 251 4.15 -1.19 54.25
CA GLY A 251 4.53 -0.05 55.08
C GLY A 251 4.78 1.24 54.31
N PHE A 252 4.18 1.41 53.12
CA PHE A 252 4.39 2.57 52.25
C PHE A 252 4.26 3.92 52.99
N SER A 253 3.25 4.10 53.83
CA SER A 253 3.02 5.34 54.58
C SER A 253 4.21 5.73 55.47
N LYS A 254 4.83 4.76 56.14
CA LYS A 254 5.94 4.95 57.09
C LYS A 254 7.33 4.82 56.46
N ALA A 255 7.40 4.38 55.21
CA ALA A 255 8.67 4.22 54.49
C ALA A 255 9.42 5.55 54.34
N GLU A 256 10.76 5.48 54.36
CA GLU A 256 11.61 6.61 54.02
C GLU A 256 11.41 7.06 52.56
N ILE A 257 11.67 8.34 52.30
CA ILE A 257 11.78 8.87 50.94
C ILE A 257 12.95 8.16 50.25
N ASP A 258 12.84 7.94 48.95
CA ASP A 258 13.73 7.16 48.08
C ASP A 258 13.71 5.64 48.29
N LYS A 259 12.77 5.11 49.08
CA LYS A 259 12.53 3.65 49.12
C LYS A 259 12.08 3.16 47.75
N ARG A 260 12.86 2.24 47.17
CA ARG A 260 12.60 1.57 45.88
C ARG A 260 12.10 0.15 46.10
N VAL A 261 11.01 -0.23 45.43
CA VAL A 261 10.47 -1.58 45.39
C VAL A 261 10.50 -2.09 43.95
N SER A 262 11.11 -3.23 43.74
CA SER A 262 11.27 -3.83 42.40
C SER A 262 10.39 -5.07 42.26
N PHE A 263 9.76 -5.23 41.09
CA PHE A 263 8.98 -6.42 40.75
C PHE A 263 9.03 -6.66 39.24
N SER A 264 8.84 -7.92 38.85
CA SER A 264 8.77 -8.31 37.44
C SER A 264 7.32 -8.43 36.99
N LEU A 265 7.00 -7.96 35.78
CA LEU A 265 5.70 -8.06 35.13
C LEU A 265 5.87 -8.79 33.80
N GLU A 266 5.23 -9.96 33.68
CA GLU A 266 5.22 -10.72 32.43
C GLU A 266 3.93 -10.40 31.66
N THR A 267 4.09 -10.04 30.40
CA THR A 267 2.98 -9.70 29.50
C THR A 267 2.53 -10.91 28.70
N THR A 268 1.28 -10.89 28.21
CA THR A 268 0.68 -11.99 27.42
C THR A 268 1.45 -12.35 26.14
N TYR A 269 2.21 -11.41 25.61
CA TYR A 269 3.05 -11.58 24.42
C TYR A 269 4.50 -12.00 24.75
N GLY A 270 4.76 -12.39 26.01
CA GLY A 270 6.01 -13.03 26.43
C GLY A 270 7.17 -12.08 26.69
N VAL A 271 6.91 -10.77 26.83
CA VAL A 271 7.93 -9.80 27.27
C VAL A 271 7.86 -9.65 28.77
N GLN A 272 9.02 -9.77 29.42
CA GLN A 272 9.19 -9.51 30.83
C GLN A 272 9.66 -8.06 31.04
N TRP A 273 9.01 -7.37 31.97
CA TRP A 273 9.32 -6.00 32.37
C TRP A 273 9.75 -5.97 33.83
N ASP A 274 10.97 -5.54 34.09
CA ASP A 274 11.45 -5.22 35.42
C ASP A 274 10.99 -3.80 35.77
N CYS A 275 10.06 -3.72 36.72
CA CYS A 275 9.42 -2.47 37.11
C CYS A 275 9.92 -2.04 38.49
N HIS A 276 10.14 -0.74 38.66
CA HIS A 276 10.58 -0.16 39.92
C HIS A 276 9.64 0.95 40.37
N LEU A 277 9.14 0.84 41.59
CA LEU A 277 8.37 1.88 42.25
C LEU A 277 9.26 2.61 43.25
N THR A 278 9.37 3.92 43.11
CA THR A 278 10.18 4.77 44.00
C THR A 278 9.28 5.74 44.74
N LYS A 279 9.36 5.75 46.07
CA LYS A 279 8.67 6.74 46.92
C LYS A 279 9.52 8.01 47.01
N ALA A 280 9.37 8.95 46.09
CA ALA A 280 9.99 10.27 46.17
C ALA A 280 8.97 11.31 46.71
N ASN A 281 9.07 12.58 46.31
CA ASN A 281 7.96 13.54 46.49
C ASN A 281 6.73 13.11 45.66
N MET A 282 6.99 12.53 44.49
CA MET A 282 6.02 11.82 43.66
C MET A 282 6.26 10.31 43.80
N LEU A 283 5.20 9.52 43.80
CA LEU A 283 5.31 8.10 43.55
C LEU A 283 5.72 7.91 42.10
N GLN A 284 6.90 7.36 41.87
CA GLN A 284 7.46 7.15 40.53
C GLN A 284 7.41 5.69 40.14
N ILE A 285 7.16 5.43 38.86
CA ILE A 285 7.25 4.09 38.28
C ILE A 285 8.23 4.09 37.11
N GLU A 286 9.11 3.09 37.10
CA GLU A 286 10.11 2.88 36.06
C GLU A 286 10.00 1.45 35.48
N PRO A 287 9.30 1.24 34.35
CA PRO A 287 9.30 -0.05 33.65
C PRO A 287 10.49 -0.19 32.70
N ILE A 288 11.23 -1.29 32.83
CA ILE A 288 12.39 -1.63 32.00
C ILE A 288 12.16 -3.01 31.39
N PRO A 289 12.08 -3.16 30.06
CA PRO A 289 11.95 -4.47 29.44
C PRO A 289 13.26 -5.24 29.58
N ASN A 290 13.15 -6.57 29.61
CA ASN A 290 14.29 -7.49 29.61
C ASN A 290 15.20 -7.36 28.37
N ASP A 291 14.66 -6.80 27.28
CA ASP A 291 15.38 -6.46 26.06
C ASP A 291 15.11 -4.99 25.70
N GLU A 292 16.18 -4.19 25.60
CA GLU A 292 16.09 -2.77 25.23
C GLU A 292 15.53 -2.55 23.82
N THR A 293 15.63 -3.53 22.91
CA THR A 293 15.05 -3.40 21.57
C THR A 293 13.54 -3.23 21.63
N ILE A 294 12.89 -3.69 22.70
CA ILE A 294 11.43 -3.57 22.90
C ILE A 294 10.99 -2.10 22.97
N PHE A 295 11.85 -1.18 23.42
CA PHE A 295 11.55 0.26 23.43
C PHE A 295 11.38 0.88 22.03
N GLN A 296 11.72 0.17 20.95
CA GLN A 296 11.39 0.59 19.59
C GLN A 296 9.89 0.50 19.28
N PHE A 297 9.13 -0.25 20.10
CA PHE A 297 7.69 -0.41 19.99
C PHE A 297 6.99 0.41 21.07
N ILE A 298 5.97 1.18 20.67
CA ILE A 298 5.23 2.05 21.59
C ILE A 298 4.29 1.19 22.43
N HIS A 299 4.45 1.27 23.76
CA HIS A 299 3.57 0.60 24.71
C HIS A 299 2.78 1.62 25.53
N GLU A 300 1.70 1.17 26.15
CA GLU A 300 0.96 1.91 27.15
C GLU A 300 1.14 1.24 28.50
N LEU A 301 1.50 2.03 29.51
CA LEU A 301 1.52 1.66 30.91
C LEU A 301 0.27 2.21 31.57
N VAL A 302 -0.48 1.40 32.31
CA VAL A 302 -1.54 1.86 33.20
C VAL A 302 -1.15 1.60 34.65
N VAL A 303 -1.40 2.58 35.51
CA VAL A 303 -1.23 2.48 36.97
C VAL A 303 -2.55 2.86 37.62
N ILE A 304 -3.06 1.98 38.48
CA ILE A 304 -4.32 2.14 39.20
C ILE A 304 -4.04 2.04 40.69
N ILE A 305 -4.53 3.01 41.45
CA ILE A 305 -4.48 3.02 42.92
C ILE A 305 -5.92 3.21 43.41
N ASP A 306 -6.45 2.17 44.03
CA ASP A 306 -7.80 2.21 44.56
C ASP A 306 -7.88 3.05 45.84
N HIS A 307 -9.04 3.67 46.04
CA HIS A 307 -9.36 4.41 47.24
C HIS A 307 -10.70 3.89 47.82
N PRO A 308 -10.88 3.87 49.16
CA PRO A 308 -12.15 3.44 49.76
C PRO A 308 -13.38 4.21 49.25
N ASP A 309 -13.19 5.48 48.92
CA ASP A 309 -14.11 6.26 48.08
C ASP A 309 -13.65 6.18 46.61
N TYR A 310 -14.37 5.36 45.82
CA TYR A 310 -14.08 5.11 44.41
C TYR A 310 -14.10 6.36 43.52
N SER A 311 -14.75 7.46 43.93
CA SER A 311 -14.70 8.72 43.17
C SER A 311 -13.31 9.36 43.17
N GLN A 312 -12.44 8.91 44.07
CA GLN A 312 -11.08 9.39 44.26
C GLN A 312 -10.02 8.40 43.78
N SER A 313 -10.40 7.22 43.26
CA SER A 313 -9.45 6.25 42.72
C SER A 313 -8.59 6.88 41.62
N ILE A 314 -7.29 6.60 41.65
CA ILE A 314 -6.34 7.14 40.69
C ILE A 314 -6.17 6.13 39.57
N ARG A 315 -6.29 6.59 38.32
CA ARG A 315 -5.96 5.82 37.13
C ARG A 315 -5.16 6.69 36.17
N LYS A 316 -3.89 6.39 35.98
CA LYS A 316 -3.02 7.09 35.03
C LYS A 316 -2.53 6.16 33.93
N VAL A 317 -2.50 6.68 32.71
CA VAL A 317 -2.00 5.99 31.52
C VAL A 317 -0.82 6.78 30.97
N PHE A 318 0.28 6.10 30.71
CA PHE A 318 1.52 6.67 30.19
C PHE A 318 1.92 5.95 28.90
N GLN A 319 2.53 6.68 27.97
CA GLN A 319 3.12 6.09 26.78
C GLN A 319 4.60 5.77 27.05
N LEU A 320 4.96 4.51 26.85
CA LEU A 320 6.33 4.02 26.93
C LEU A 320 6.93 4.02 25.53
N ASP A 321 7.89 4.90 25.30
CA ASP A 321 8.77 4.88 24.14
C ASP A 321 10.15 5.41 24.51
N LYS A 322 11.12 5.24 23.62
CA LYS A 322 12.50 5.69 23.85
C LYS A 322 12.63 7.22 24.05
N ALA A 323 11.66 8.01 23.58
CA ALA A 323 11.73 9.48 23.62
C ALA A 323 11.21 10.06 24.93
N ASN A 324 10.19 9.44 25.54
CA ASN A 324 9.52 9.94 26.74
C ASN A 324 10.23 9.57 28.06
N GLY A 325 11.34 8.81 27.99
CA GLY A 325 12.05 8.32 29.16
C GLY A 325 11.38 7.10 29.80
N SER A 326 12.05 6.50 30.79
CA SER A 326 11.58 5.30 31.48
C SER A 326 10.90 5.59 32.82
N ILE A 327 10.91 6.82 33.34
CA ILE A 327 10.41 7.15 34.69
C ILE A 327 9.17 8.04 34.60
N PHE A 328 8.09 7.64 35.27
CA PHE A 328 6.80 8.35 35.24
C PHE A 328 6.34 8.73 36.64
N ASP A 329 5.93 9.99 36.82
CA ASP A 329 5.32 10.47 38.06
C ASP A 329 3.84 10.05 38.12
N VAL A 330 3.52 9.14 39.05
CA VAL A 330 2.18 8.59 39.25
C VAL A 330 1.31 9.53 40.06
N GLU A 331 1.69 9.95 41.27
CA GLU A 331 0.90 10.89 42.09
C GLU A 331 1.75 11.45 43.24
N GLU A 332 1.37 12.58 43.80
CA GLU A 332 2.03 13.13 45.00
C GLU A 332 1.93 12.16 46.18
N VAL A 333 3.05 11.89 46.84
CA VAL A 333 3.10 10.95 47.98
C VAL A 333 2.32 11.50 49.17
N THR A 334 2.34 12.81 49.40
CA THR A 334 1.51 13.49 50.42
C THR A 334 0.03 13.21 50.18
N ARG A 335 -0.43 13.33 48.93
CA ARG A 335 -1.81 13.00 48.56
C ARG A 335 -2.14 11.54 48.88
N ILE A 336 -1.28 10.60 48.49
CA ILE A 336 -1.49 9.16 48.74
C ILE A 336 -1.60 8.88 50.25
N VAL A 337 -0.66 9.39 51.05
CA VAL A 337 -0.57 9.08 52.48
C VAL A 337 -1.65 9.80 53.28
N ASP A 338 -1.88 11.09 53.02
CA ASP A 338 -2.77 11.92 53.84
C ASP A 338 -4.25 11.75 53.50
N HIS A 339 -4.57 11.30 52.28
CA HIS A 339 -5.95 11.17 51.80
C HIS A 339 -6.46 9.74 51.79
N GLY A 340 -5.83 8.81 52.52
CA GLY A 340 -6.44 7.50 52.81
C GLY A 340 -6.34 6.44 51.71
N TYR A 341 -5.35 6.54 50.81
CA TYR A 341 -5.07 5.49 49.81
C TYR A 341 -4.35 4.27 50.40
N CYS A 342 -3.72 4.40 51.56
CA CYS A 342 -3.10 3.28 52.26
C CYS A 342 -4.12 2.50 53.11
N ASN A 343 -3.90 1.19 53.25
CA ASN A 343 -4.68 0.36 54.17
C ASN A 343 -4.36 0.71 55.64
N LYS A 344 -5.04 0.05 56.59
CA LYS A 344 -4.84 0.28 58.04
C LYS A 344 -3.42 0.00 58.52
N ASP A 345 -2.72 -0.91 57.87
CA ASP A 345 -1.34 -1.29 58.19
C ASP A 345 -0.32 -0.29 57.59
N GLY A 346 -0.80 0.59 56.70
CA GLY A 346 -0.03 1.62 56.04
C GLY A 346 0.55 1.18 54.69
N ASP A 347 0.07 0.06 54.13
CA ASP A 347 0.48 -0.46 52.84
C ASP A 347 -0.27 0.23 51.70
N LEU A 348 0.40 0.36 50.55
CA LEU A 348 -0.21 0.87 49.33
C LEU A 348 -0.44 -0.28 48.36
N ILE A 349 -1.67 -0.42 47.87
CA ILE A 349 -2.05 -1.42 46.87
C ILE A 349 -2.12 -0.73 45.50
N ILE A 350 -1.40 -1.28 44.52
CA ILE A 350 -1.30 -0.70 43.17
C ILE A 350 -1.53 -1.81 42.15
N CYS A 351 -2.36 -1.55 41.15
CA CYS A 351 -2.53 -2.42 39.98
C CYS A 351 -1.83 -1.80 38.77
N ILE A 352 -0.97 -2.59 38.11
CA ILE A 352 -0.12 -2.11 37.02
C ILE A 352 -0.28 -3.03 35.81
N GLY A 353 -0.39 -2.47 34.61
CA GLY A 353 -0.45 -3.23 33.37
C GLY A 353 0.32 -2.54 32.25
N ILE A 354 0.94 -3.34 31.38
CA ILE A 354 1.64 -2.87 30.19
C ILE A 354 1.08 -3.61 28.97
N ARG A 355 0.84 -2.89 27.88
CA ARG A 355 0.43 -3.46 26.60
C ARG A 355 0.98 -2.68 25.41
N PRO A 356 0.98 -3.22 24.19
CA PRO A 356 1.26 -2.44 22.98
C PRO A 356 0.15 -1.42 22.74
N ALA A 357 0.50 -0.25 22.21
CA ALA A 357 -0.48 0.83 22.02
C ALA A 357 -1.62 0.50 21.02
N ASN A 358 -1.40 -0.44 20.10
CA ASN A 358 -2.42 -0.94 19.17
C ASN A 358 -1.99 -2.27 18.51
N ALA A 359 -2.93 -2.94 17.83
CA ALA A 359 -2.69 -4.20 17.13
C ALA A 359 -1.58 -4.15 16.06
N LEU A 360 -1.31 -2.99 15.43
CA LEU A 360 -0.22 -2.90 14.46
C LEU A 360 1.15 -2.96 15.16
N ILE A 361 1.28 -2.30 16.31
CA ILE A 361 2.50 -2.36 17.12
C ILE A 361 2.68 -3.77 17.68
N GLU A 362 1.62 -4.36 18.25
CA GLU A 362 1.63 -5.75 18.74
C GLU A 362 2.07 -6.73 17.66
N LYS A 363 1.52 -6.62 16.45
CA LYS A 363 1.93 -7.46 15.31
C LYS A 363 3.41 -7.30 14.95
N ARG A 364 3.94 -6.07 14.98
CA ARG A 364 5.36 -5.80 14.68
C ARG A 364 6.27 -6.36 15.78
N LEU A 365 5.87 -6.20 17.04
CA LEU A 365 6.56 -6.73 18.20
C LEU A 365 6.59 -8.27 18.17
N LEU A 366 5.45 -8.92 17.98
CA LEU A 366 5.38 -10.39 17.87
C LEU A 366 6.23 -10.92 16.73
N LYS A 367 6.28 -10.20 15.60
CA LYS A 367 7.18 -10.53 14.50
C LYS A 367 8.63 -10.45 14.94
N HIS A 368 9.05 -9.35 15.59
CA HIS A 368 10.40 -9.16 16.12
C HIS A 368 10.80 -10.27 17.08
N LEU A 369 9.97 -10.55 18.09
CA LEU A 369 10.20 -11.63 19.06
C LEU A 369 10.34 -13.00 18.37
N LEU A 370 9.53 -13.27 17.35
CA LEU A 370 9.65 -14.49 16.57
C LEU A 370 10.96 -14.56 15.77
N GLU A 371 11.53 -13.45 15.29
CA GLU A 371 12.81 -13.44 14.57
C GLU A 371 13.98 -13.77 15.49
N GLU A 372 13.87 -13.43 16.77
CA GLU A 372 14.93 -13.60 17.77
C GLU A 372 14.90 -14.95 18.50
N MET A 373 13.81 -15.71 18.43
CA MET A 373 13.74 -17.06 19.01
C MET A 373 14.61 -18.07 18.24
N PRO A 374 15.69 -18.66 18.81
CA PRO A 374 16.63 -19.48 18.04
C PRO A 374 16.16 -20.91 17.71
N GLN A 375 15.13 -21.43 18.39
CA GLN A 375 14.84 -22.88 18.39
C GLN A 375 13.60 -23.32 17.58
N ILE A 376 12.76 -22.39 17.09
CA ILE A 376 11.50 -22.73 16.38
C ILE A 376 11.57 -22.36 14.87
N THR A 377 12.70 -21.82 14.41
CA THR A 377 12.69 -20.73 13.40
C THR A 377 13.44 -21.00 12.09
N GLN A 378 13.61 -22.24 11.65
CA GLN A 378 13.94 -22.45 10.23
C GLN A 378 12.73 -22.84 9.39
N LYS A 379 11.94 -23.83 9.83
CA LYS A 379 10.82 -24.32 9.03
C LYS A 379 9.58 -23.42 9.14
N LEU A 380 9.17 -23.05 10.35
CA LEU A 380 8.07 -22.10 10.57
C LEU A 380 8.43 -20.70 10.06
N PHE A 381 9.67 -20.27 10.28
CA PHE A 381 10.12 -18.96 9.80
C PHE A 381 10.23 -18.90 8.28
N SER A 382 10.69 -19.95 7.58
CA SER A 382 10.66 -19.98 6.11
C SER A 382 9.25 -20.03 5.54
N ILE A 383 8.32 -20.71 6.22
CA ILE A 383 6.89 -20.74 5.84
C ILE A 383 6.27 -19.36 6.07
N ILE A 384 6.38 -18.79 7.27
CA ILE A 384 5.82 -17.47 7.63
C ILE A 384 6.47 -16.38 6.80
N LYS A 385 7.80 -16.38 6.63
CA LYS A 385 8.49 -15.46 5.71
C LYS A 385 8.02 -15.67 4.29
N GLY A 386 7.83 -16.91 3.83
CA GLY A 386 7.27 -17.21 2.51
C GLY A 386 5.87 -16.64 2.29
N TYR A 387 5.00 -16.71 3.30
CA TYR A 387 3.66 -16.11 3.26
C TYR A 387 3.70 -14.59 3.38
N VAL A 388 4.50 -14.05 4.30
CA VAL A 388 4.54 -12.62 4.66
C VAL A 388 5.33 -11.80 3.65
N ASP A 389 6.42 -12.34 3.06
CA ASP A 389 7.20 -11.60 2.05
C ASP A 389 6.31 -11.31 0.82
N GLU A 390 5.49 -12.27 0.35
CA GLU A 390 4.63 -12.09 -0.84
C GLU A 390 3.67 -10.89 -0.75
N TYR A 391 3.15 -10.56 0.44
CA TYR A 391 2.22 -9.44 0.63
C TYR A 391 2.85 -8.06 0.47
N TYR A 392 4.17 -7.94 0.53
CA TYR A 392 4.88 -6.66 0.39
C TYR A 392 5.45 -6.43 -1.01
N TYR A 393 5.31 -7.39 -1.92
CA TYR A 393 5.71 -7.18 -3.31
C TYR A 393 4.56 -6.56 -4.11
N SER A 394 4.93 -5.64 -4.98
CA SER A 394 4.09 -5.33 -6.14
C SER A 394 4.27 -6.47 -7.15
N ILE A 395 3.25 -7.32 -7.32
CA ILE A 395 3.31 -8.55 -8.13
C ILE A 395 2.63 -8.34 -9.48
N GLN A 396 3.22 -8.85 -10.56
CA GLN A 396 2.55 -9.04 -11.83
C GLN A 396 2.73 -10.43 -12.42
N HIS A 397 1.79 -10.77 -13.30
CA HIS A 397 1.82 -11.98 -14.10
C HIS A 397 1.98 -11.59 -15.57
N TYR A 398 2.85 -12.29 -16.29
CA TYR A 398 3.06 -12.06 -17.71
C TYR A 398 3.18 -13.38 -18.46
N GLN A 399 2.46 -13.48 -19.57
CA GLN A 399 2.44 -14.67 -20.40
C GLN A 399 3.27 -14.43 -21.65
N ILE A 400 4.24 -15.31 -21.91
CA ILE A 400 5.12 -15.26 -23.08
C ILE A 400 4.80 -16.44 -24.00
N MET A 401 4.67 -16.13 -25.28
CA MET A 401 4.64 -17.15 -26.34
C MET A 401 6.07 -17.65 -26.62
N PRO A 402 6.32 -18.98 -26.67
CA PRO A 402 7.65 -19.54 -26.93
C PRO A 402 8.32 -19.03 -28.20
N SER A 403 7.53 -18.73 -29.24
CA SER A 403 8.01 -18.16 -30.50
C SER A 403 8.75 -16.83 -30.33
N VAL A 404 8.51 -16.12 -29.21
CA VAL A 404 9.17 -14.87 -28.84
C VAL A 404 10.44 -15.11 -28.01
N PHE A 405 10.64 -16.33 -27.51
CA PHE A 405 11.68 -16.69 -26.54
C PHE A 405 12.85 -17.47 -27.17
N ARG A 406 13.55 -16.82 -28.12
CA ARG A 406 14.73 -17.36 -28.83
C ARG A 406 16.04 -16.96 -28.16
N ILE A 407 17.12 -17.71 -28.44
CA ILE A 407 18.49 -17.39 -27.99
C ILE A 407 18.84 -15.96 -28.41
N ASP A 408 19.48 -15.22 -27.51
CA ASP A 408 19.88 -13.81 -27.63
C ASP A 408 18.74 -12.80 -27.79
N ARG A 409 17.47 -13.25 -27.70
CA ARG A 409 16.32 -12.36 -27.73
C ARG A 409 15.98 -11.89 -26.32
N ILE A 410 15.89 -10.57 -26.17
CA ILE A 410 15.48 -9.93 -24.92
C ILE A 410 13.96 -9.85 -24.88
N VAL A 411 13.35 -10.42 -23.85
CA VAL A 411 11.94 -10.20 -23.53
C VAL A 411 11.82 -9.21 -22.38
N GLU A 412 11.25 -8.04 -22.67
CA GLU A 412 10.92 -7.06 -21.65
C GLU A 412 9.55 -7.34 -21.05
N CYS A 413 9.50 -7.54 -19.73
CA CYS A 413 8.25 -7.68 -19.00
C CYS A 413 7.54 -6.32 -18.85
N PRO A 414 6.21 -6.31 -18.68
CA PRO A 414 5.48 -5.12 -18.26
C PRO A 414 6.11 -4.42 -17.04
N LYS A 415 5.96 -3.09 -17.00
CA LYS A 415 6.45 -2.29 -15.87
C LYS A 415 5.61 -2.57 -14.62
N ILE A 416 6.28 -2.75 -13.50
CA ILE A 416 5.69 -2.73 -12.16
C ILE A 416 5.98 -1.39 -11.52
N TYR A 417 5.03 -0.82 -10.80
CA TYR A 417 5.24 0.37 -9.98
C TYR A 417 5.23 -0.04 -8.52
N ASP A 418 6.22 0.44 -7.76
CA ASP A 418 6.24 0.25 -6.31
C ASP A 418 5.44 1.32 -5.56
N VAL A 419 5.42 1.21 -4.23
CA VAL A 419 4.78 2.17 -3.31
C VAL A 419 5.30 3.61 -3.44
N ASN A 420 6.50 3.80 -3.98
CA ASN A 420 7.14 5.11 -4.19
C ASN A 420 6.99 5.60 -5.64
N SER A 421 6.07 5.00 -6.42
CA SER A 421 5.87 5.26 -7.85
C SER A 421 7.11 5.06 -8.72
N CYS A 422 8.11 4.32 -8.24
CA CYS A 422 9.25 3.96 -9.08
C CYS A 422 8.85 2.83 -10.01
N SER A 423 9.18 2.97 -11.29
CA SER A 423 8.94 1.92 -12.29
C SER A 423 10.08 0.92 -12.34
N TRP A 424 9.72 -0.35 -12.28
CA TRP A 424 10.61 -1.50 -12.37
C TRP A 424 10.27 -2.31 -13.60
N ARG A 425 11.29 -2.80 -14.30
CA ARG A 425 11.13 -3.60 -15.51
C ARG A 425 12.08 -4.78 -15.47
N PHE A 426 11.53 -5.99 -15.53
CA PHE A 426 12.33 -7.19 -15.70
C PHE A 426 12.63 -7.40 -17.19
N LYS A 427 13.86 -7.79 -17.50
CA LYS A 427 14.25 -8.28 -18.82
C LYS A 427 14.69 -9.72 -18.67
N ILE A 428 14.30 -10.55 -19.62
CA ILE A 428 14.67 -11.95 -19.65
C ILE A 428 15.47 -12.18 -20.93
N ILE A 429 16.66 -12.74 -20.80
CA ILE A 429 17.58 -13.01 -21.90
C ILE A 429 17.88 -14.50 -21.90
N ARG A 430 17.57 -15.18 -23.01
CA ARG A 430 17.93 -16.58 -23.17
C ARG A 430 19.35 -16.67 -23.74
N TYR A 431 20.30 -17.12 -22.93
CA TYR A 431 21.72 -17.23 -23.32
C TYR A 431 22.02 -18.52 -24.06
N THR A 432 21.37 -19.62 -23.67
CA THR A 432 21.52 -20.93 -24.32
C THR A 432 20.16 -21.63 -24.38
N ARG A 433 20.11 -22.83 -24.96
CA ARG A 433 18.89 -23.65 -24.91
C ARG A 433 18.41 -23.92 -23.48
N SER A 434 19.34 -24.02 -22.53
CA SER A 434 19.04 -24.42 -21.16
C SER A 434 19.27 -23.35 -20.11
N THR A 435 19.76 -22.16 -20.51
CA THR A 435 20.10 -21.06 -19.60
C THR A 435 19.36 -19.77 -19.95
N VAL A 436 18.66 -19.21 -18.96
CA VAL A 436 17.93 -17.94 -19.04
C VAL A 436 18.42 -16.98 -17.96
N GLY A 437 18.90 -15.81 -18.35
CA GLY A 437 19.22 -14.70 -17.46
C GLY A 437 18.03 -13.79 -17.21
N VAL A 438 17.87 -13.33 -15.98
CA VAL A 438 16.91 -12.30 -15.59
C VAL A 438 17.66 -11.06 -15.15
N HIS A 439 17.22 -9.90 -15.65
CA HIS A 439 17.77 -8.59 -15.38
C HIS A 439 16.65 -7.69 -14.87
N LEU A 440 16.98 -6.68 -14.07
CA LEU A 440 16.00 -5.74 -13.53
C LEU A 440 16.50 -4.32 -13.73
N LYS A 441 15.64 -3.48 -14.30
CA LYS A 441 15.90 -2.07 -14.49
C LYS A 441 14.90 -1.24 -13.69
N SER A 442 15.40 -0.22 -13.00
CA SER A 442 14.60 0.77 -12.29
C SER A 442 14.65 2.12 -13.00
N SER A 443 13.62 2.95 -12.84
CA SER A 443 13.68 4.36 -13.23
C SER A 443 14.47 5.25 -12.26
N LYS A 444 14.72 4.79 -11.02
CA LYS A 444 15.57 5.50 -10.04
C LYS A 444 16.85 4.72 -9.81
N SER A 445 18.00 5.39 -9.93
CA SER A 445 19.34 4.78 -9.89
C SER A 445 19.83 4.36 -8.50
N SER A 446 19.14 4.76 -7.43
CA SER A 446 19.58 4.55 -6.04
C SER A 446 18.63 3.69 -5.19
N ALA A 447 17.63 3.06 -5.81
CA ALA A 447 16.58 2.37 -5.05
C ALA A 447 16.99 0.94 -4.66
N THR A 448 16.89 0.68 -3.37
CA THR A 448 17.06 -0.64 -2.78
C THR A 448 15.83 -1.50 -2.97
N CYS A 449 15.98 -2.75 -3.43
CA CYS A 449 14.84 -3.66 -3.49
C CYS A 449 15.17 -5.13 -3.22
N ARG A 450 14.11 -5.88 -2.86
CA ARG A 450 14.02 -7.30 -3.11
C ARG A 450 13.19 -7.54 -4.36
N ALA A 451 13.60 -8.52 -5.15
CA ALA A 451 12.90 -8.91 -6.37
C ALA A 451 12.78 -10.43 -6.43
N PHE A 452 11.68 -10.91 -7.03
CA PHE A 452 11.53 -12.32 -7.36
C PHE A 452 10.97 -12.51 -8.76
N MET A 453 11.27 -13.66 -9.35
CA MET A 453 10.65 -14.16 -10.57
C MET A 453 10.45 -15.68 -10.46
N GLU A 454 9.28 -16.12 -10.91
CA GLU A 454 8.88 -17.52 -11.08
C GLU A 454 8.51 -17.73 -12.55
N ILE A 455 8.94 -18.86 -13.11
CA ILE A 455 8.63 -19.27 -14.48
C ILE A 455 7.85 -20.58 -14.40
N LYS A 456 6.64 -20.63 -14.97
CA LYS A 456 5.79 -21.82 -15.07
C LYS A 456 5.53 -22.16 -16.54
N TYR A 457 5.49 -23.44 -16.87
CA TYR A 457 5.12 -23.95 -18.20
C TYR A 457 3.99 -24.98 -18.09
N ASN A 458 3.21 -25.12 -19.15
CA ASN A 458 1.92 -25.80 -19.15
C ASN A 458 2.08 -27.34 -19.07
N ASN A 459 1.82 -27.93 -17.89
CA ASN A 459 1.41 -29.34 -17.62
C ASN A 459 1.41 -29.70 -16.11
N ASN A 460 1.23 -28.74 -15.19
CA ASN A 460 1.34 -28.95 -13.74
C ASN A 460 2.67 -29.53 -13.22
N LYS A 461 3.67 -29.76 -14.08
CA LYS A 461 5.07 -29.91 -13.69
C LYS A 461 5.69 -28.52 -13.58
N ALA A 462 5.67 -27.97 -12.36
CA ALA A 462 6.31 -26.70 -12.07
C ALA A 462 7.79 -26.94 -11.76
N ILE A 463 8.70 -26.47 -12.63
CA ILE A 463 10.03 -26.11 -12.14
C ILE A 463 9.88 -24.76 -11.45
N THR A 464 9.44 -24.80 -10.18
CA THR A 464 9.38 -23.61 -9.33
C THR A 464 10.79 -23.26 -8.89
N ARG A 465 11.54 -22.52 -9.72
CA ARG A 465 12.74 -21.84 -9.25
C ARG A 465 12.35 -20.44 -8.81
N ARG A 466 12.33 -20.26 -7.50
CA ARG A 466 12.13 -18.96 -6.85
C ARG A 466 13.50 -18.32 -6.69
N CYS A 467 13.78 -17.25 -7.41
CA CYS A 467 14.91 -16.39 -7.06
C CYS A 467 14.42 -15.33 -6.06
N SER A 468 15.02 -15.31 -4.88
CA SER A 468 14.87 -14.20 -3.93
C SER A 468 16.15 -13.38 -4.02
N LEU A 469 16.09 -12.24 -4.67
CA LEU A 469 17.27 -11.40 -4.92
C LEU A 469 17.30 -10.26 -3.89
N GLN A 470 18.46 -10.06 -3.26
CA GLN A 470 18.73 -8.93 -2.38
C GLN A 470 19.77 -8.01 -3.04
N TYR A 471 19.34 -6.77 -3.36
CA TYR A 471 20.12 -5.61 -3.80
C TYR A 471 20.89 -5.70 -5.13
N PHE A 472 21.12 -4.55 -5.79
CA PHE A 472 22.43 -3.89 -5.95
C PHE A 472 22.25 -2.47 -6.55
N GLY A 473 23.14 -1.55 -6.18
CA GLY A 473 23.07 -0.12 -6.51
C GLY A 473 23.30 0.23 -7.99
N PRO A 474 23.66 1.49 -8.31
CA PRO A 474 23.69 2.01 -9.69
C PRO A 474 24.54 1.25 -10.71
N LYS A 475 25.48 0.41 -10.25
CA LYS A 475 26.48 -0.27 -11.10
C LYS A 475 26.03 -1.63 -11.63
N ASP A 476 24.90 -2.16 -11.17
CA ASP A 476 24.50 -3.55 -11.45
C ASP A 476 23.22 -3.67 -12.31
N TYR A 477 22.70 -2.55 -12.85
CA TYR A 477 21.44 -2.49 -13.62
C TYR A 477 21.38 -3.33 -14.90
N ASP A 478 22.53 -3.73 -15.46
CA ASP A 478 22.62 -4.58 -16.66
C ASP A 478 23.40 -5.90 -16.39
N ARG A 479 23.61 -6.24 -15.11
CA ARG A 479 24.13 -7.57 -14.75
C ARG A 479 22.98 -8.55 -14.60
N PRO A 480 23.16 -9.82 -15.03
CA PRO A 480 22.15 -10.85 -14.82
C PRO A 480 21.98 -11.04 -13.31
N LEU A 481 20.80 -10.72 -12.81
CA LEU A 481 20.42 -10.92 -11.42
C LEU A 481 20.41 -12.39 -11.05
N HIS A 482 19.93 -13.23 -11.97
CA HIS A 482 19.85 -14.66 -11.78
C HIS A 482 19.89 -15.37 -13.12
N THR A 483 20.49 -16.56 -13.14
CA THR A 483 20.47 -17.49 -14.28
C THR A 483 19.71 -18.75 -13.91
N PHE A 484 18.68 -19.05 -14.68
CA PHE A 484 17.96 -20.31 -14.61
C PHE A 484 18.63 -21.31 -15.54
N ASP A 485 19.27 -22.33 -14.98
CA ASP A 485 19.91 -23.42 -15.73
C ASP A 485 19.06 -24.69 -15.76
N LYS A 486 19.30 -25.54 -16.77
CA LYS A 486 18.59 -26.81 -17.02
C LYS A 486 17.13 -26.62 -17.45
N LEU A 487 16.91 -25.68 -18.37
CA LEU A 487 15.62 -25.39 -18.98
C LEU A 487 15.44 -26.06 -20.36
N ASP A 488 16.03 -27.24 -20.57
CA ASP A 488 16.04 -27.97 -21.85
C ASP A 488 14.62 -28.27 -22.40
N GLU A 489 13.60 -28.27 -21.52
CA GLU A 489 12.20 -28.51 -21.85
C GLU A 489 11.47 -27.29 -22.48
N LEU A 490 12.11 -26.11 -22.55
CA LEU A 490 11.49 -24.87 -23.06
C LEU A 490 11.37 -24.78 -24.59
N ASP A 491 11.99 -25.68 -25.35
CA ASP A 491 12.01 -25.63 -26.83
C ASP A 491 10.75 -26.20 -27.49
N ASN A 492 9.75 -26.59 -26.71
CA ASN A 492 8.52 -27.14 -27.25
C ASN A 492 7.56 -25.99 -27.65
N GLU A 493 7.36 -25.79 -28.96
CA GLU A 493 6.72 -24.59 -29.55
C GLU A 493 5.28 -24.34 -29.08
N ASP A 494 4.60 -25.35 -28.54
CA ASP A 494 3.21 -25.28 -28.05
C ASP A 494 3.07 -24.88 -26.57
N THR A 495 4.17 -24.58 -25.87
CA THR A 495 4.18 -24.50 -24.39
C THR A 495 4.15 -23.07 -23.86
N LEU A 496 2.99 -22.58 -23.43
CA LEU A 496 2.87 -21.25 -22.83
C LEU A 496 3.75 -21.07 -21.58
N LEU A 497 4.52 -19.98 -21.55
CA LEU A 497 5.32 -19.58 -20.38
C LEU A 497 4.54 -18.54 -19.56
N LEU A 498 4.25 -18.87 -18.31
CA LEU A 498 3.67 -17.96 -17.34
C LEU A 498 4.74 -17.49 -16.36
N LEU A 499 4.98 -16.19 -16.37
CA LEU A 499 5.88 -15.53 -15.43
C LEU A 499 5.08 -14.89 -14.30
N ARG A 500 5.53 -15.08 -13.07
CA ARG A 500 5.09 -14.31 -11.91
C ARG A 500 6.31 -13.61 -11.33
N TYR A 501 6.27 -12.29 -11.22
CA TYR A 501 7.41 -11.53 -10.74
C TYR A 501 6.94 -10.36 -9.90
N GLY A 502 7.79 -9.90 -8.98
CA GLY A 502 7.45 -8.78 -8.13
C GLY A 502 8.67 -8.08 -7.55
N VAL A 503 8.45 -6.83 -7.13
CA VAL A 503 9.47 -5.99 -6.47
C VAL A 503 8.93 -5.44 -5.16
N ARG A 504 9.79 -5.41 -4.15
CA ARG A 504 9.58 -4.78 -2.84
C ARG A 504 10.72 -3.81 -2.59
N VAL A 505 10.42 -2.53 -2.44
CA VAL A 505 11.41 -1.53 -2.01
C VAL A 505 11.76 -1.77 -0.55
N LEU A 506 13.04 -1.70 -0.20
CA LEU A 506 13.46 -1.68 1.20
C LEU A 506 13.73 -0.21 1.61
N PRO A 507 13.53 0.12 2.90
CA PRO A 507 14.01 1.40 3.42
C PRO A 507 15.49 1.56 3.10
N ASP A 508 15.91 2.76 2.70
CA ASP A 508 17.33 3.06 2.60
C ASP A 508 17.95 2.90 3.99
N ALA A 509 19.08 2.18 4.08
CA ALA A 509 19.80 2.07 5.34
C ALA A 509 20.13 3.49 5.84
N PRO A 510 19.92 3.81 7.13
CA PRO A 510 20.33 5.11 7.65
C PRO A 510 21.82 5.29 7.36
N SER A 511 22.12 6.35 6.61
CA SER A 511 23.47 6.77 6.22
C SER A 511 24.29 7.22 7.41
#